data_AF-A0A179FHS8-F1
#
_entry.id   AF-A0A179FHS8-F1
#
_cell.length_a   1.000
_cell.length_b   1.000
_cell.length_c   1.000
_cell.angle_alpha   90.00
_cell.angle_beta   90.00
_cell.angle_gamma   90.00
#
_symmetry.space_group_name_H-M   'P 1'
#
loop_
_entity.id
_entity.type
_entity.pdbx_description
1 polymer ?
#
loop_
_entity_poly.entity_id
_entity_poly.type
_entity_poly.pdbx_seq_one_letter_code
_entity_poly.pdbx_strand_id
1 'polypeptide(L)'
;MAQTAQIWLLVNASLIGIIIVPAIVVWFLTLGLARKRGDPARVSFTWLKACHPFFVLSLILMVISDVAAVILTSWQYSTGSYDTINHSDDAIRGLSQTYTYSGQIGVFFERIVNALFVIVFAELGNGFRYAQTKKPPPYRNAVRIAAFAAAVIIFALSVAYFALPLAANVQYYQSRSSDDYVAIVVAGAKARRLRAAGDAINFVVSVAQVVFAVLVARQHAGLPGRKSVTLYLVATILDLVRWVVLIVLLGAWIMPASEDIPDAWNVVDPLFDTWIRFIILVLLLVVGNRRQDGVWSTIQHWMQGHQAAYPQQAVPPYGPVSNQPAYYQHQQQNPGWQYSLSGVSPAGAYNPHELPSQQVVRPEELDSSQMQPVYAHHGAVEVPAEKTA
;
A
#
# COMPACT_ATOMS: atom_id res chain seq x y z
N MET A 1 -4.52 40.82 -8.72
CA MET A 1 -3.60 39.66 -8.61
C MET A 1 -3.74 38.97 -7.25
N ALA A 2 -3.48 39.64 -6.11
CA ALA A 2 -3.60 38.99 -4.78
C ALA A 2 -4.99 38.38 -4.47
N GLN A 3 -6.08 39.10 -4.76
CA GLN A 3 -7.45 38.58 -4.56
C GLN A 3 -7.77 37.34 -5.42
N THR A 4 -7.25 37.29 -6.64
CA THR A 4 -7.45 36.14 -7.54
C THR A 4 -6.71 34.91 -7.00
N ALA A 5 -5.45 35.06 -6.60
CA ALA A 5 -4.66 33.98 -6.00
C ALA A 5 -5.28 33.44 -4.70
N GLN A 6 -5.81 34.31 -3.85
CA GLN A 6 -6.53 33.92 -2.63
C GLN A 6 -7.75 33.04 -2.92
N ILE A 7 -8.56 33.41 -3.92
CA ILE A 7 -9.74 32.63 -4.31
C ILE A 7 -9.32 31.23 -4.74
N TRP A 8 -8.27 31.11 -5.56
CA TRP A 8 -7.81 29.81 -6.02
C TRP A 8 -7.24 28.94 -4.89
N LEU A 9 -6.50 29.52 -3.94
CA LEU A 9 -6.02 28.80 -2.76
C LEU A 9 -7.18 28.35 -1.86
N LEU A 10 -8.22 29.17 -1.68
CA LEU A 10 -9.43 28.78 -0.96
C LEU A 10 -10.15 27.61 -1.64
N VAL A 11 -10.21 27.63 -2.97
CA VAL A 11 -10.79 26.53 -3.75
C VAL A 11 -9.95 25.25 -3.56
N ASN A 12 -8.62 25.33 -3.64
CA ASN A 12 -7.71 24.21 -3.38
C ASN A 12 -7.96 23.60 -1.99
N ALA A 13 -7.91 24.44 -0.95
CA ALA A 13 -8.12 24.04 0.44
C ALA A 13 -9.49 23.37 0.64
N SER A 14 -10.53 23.87 -0.03
CA SER A 14 -11.89 23.32 0.05
C SER A 14 -11.98 21.95 -0.63
N LEU A 15 -11.38 21.79 -1.82
CA LEU A 15 -11.38 20.54 -2.57
C LEU A 15 -10.60 19.42 -1.87
N ILE A 16 -9.51 19.77 -1.18
CA ILE A 16 -8.72 18.84 -0.37
C ILE A 16 -9.44 18.56 0.96
N GLY A 17 -9.91 19.61 1.63
CA GLY A 17 -10.53 19.55 2.96
C GLY A 17 -11.79 18.69 3.01
N ILE A 18 -12.63 18.74 1.98
CA ILE A 18 -13.87 17.94 1.92
C ILE A 18 -13.60 16.43 1.92
N ILE A 19 -12.42 15.98 1.50
CA ILE A 19 -12.02 14.56 1.45
C ILE A 19 -11.57 14.05 2.82
N ILE A 20 -11.13 14.92 3.74
CA ILE A 20 -10.53 14.51 5.02
C ILE A 20 -11.48 13.60 5.81
N VAL A 21 -12.73 14.02 6.00
CA VAL A 21 -13.72 13.25 6.77
C VAL A 21 -14.04 11.91 6.08
N PRO A 22 -14.41 11.85 4.79
CA PRO A 22 -14.56 10.59 4.07
C PRO A 22 -13.31 9.69 4.14
N ALA A 23 -12.11 10.23 4.02
CA ALA A 23 -10.87 9.46 4.07
C ALA A 23 -10.64 8.81 5.45
N ILE A 24 -10.97 9.53 6.53
CA ILE A 24 -10.95 9.00 7.90
C ILE A 24 -11.98 7.88 8.06
N VAL A 25 -13.20 8.05 7.55
CA VAL A 25 -14.23 7.00 7.58
C VAL A 25 -13.75 5.75 6.84
N VAL A 26 -13.23 5.91 5.62
CA VAL A 26 -12.67 4.82 4.84
C VAL A 26 -11.52 4.14 5.59
N TRP A 27 -10.65 4.90 6.27
CA TRP A 27 -9.58 4.34 7.09
C TRP A 27 -10.10 3.41 8.19
N PHE A 28 -11.07 3.87 9.00
CA PHE A 28 -11.69 3.06 10.04
C PHE A 28 -12.39 1.82 9.47
N LEU A 29 -13.08 1.97 8.34
CA LEU A 29 -13.69 0.84 7.63
C LEU A 29 -12.62 -0.16 7.16
N THR A 30 -11.49 0.30 6.62
CA THR A 30 -10.36 -0.57 6.22
C THR A 30 -9.79 -1.32 7.42
N LEU A 31 -9.62 -0.66 8.57
CA LEU A 31 -9.15 -1.31 9.80
C LEU A 31 -10.08 -2.45 10.24
N GLY A 32 -11.39 -2.18 10.26
CA GLY A 32 -12.42 -3.10 10.73
C GLY A 32 -12.74 -4.25 9.75
N LEU A 33 -12.87 -3.94 8.46
CA LEU A 33 -13.43 -4.83 7.44
C LEU A 33 -12.36 -5.64 6.69
N ALA A 34 -11.24 -5.01 6.33
CA ALA A 34 -10.15 -5.63 5.55
C ALA A 34 -9.15 -6.35 6.48
N ARG A 35 -9.62 -7.33 7.25
CA ARG A 35 -8.75 -8.13 8.13
C ARG A 35 -8.07 -9.26 7.36
N LYS A 36 -6.76 -9.44 7.59
CA LYS A 36 -5.94 -10.52 7.00
C LYS A 36 -6.42 -11.90 7.46
N ARG A 37 -6.81 -12.08 8.73
CA ARG A 37 -7.29 -13.35 9.33
C ARG A 37 -6.44 -14.58 8.93
N GLY A 38 -5.13 -14.43 8.83
CA GLY A 38 -4.20 -15.49 8.43
C GLY A 38 -4.13 -15.77 6.92
N ASP A 39 -4.94 -15.13 6.08
CA ASP A 39 -4.94 -15.33 4.62
C ASP A 39 -3.71 -14.68 3.98
N PRO A 40 -2.79 -15.46 3.37
CA PRO A 40 -1.62 -14.92 2.68
C PRO A 40 -1.98 -14.13 1.41
N ALA A 41 -3.20 -14.28 0.85
CA ALA A 41 -3.68 -13.48 -0.27
C ALA A 41 -4.03 -12.04 0.13
N ARG A 42 -4.19 -11.76 1.44
CA ARG A 42 -4.66 -10.48 1.98
C ARG A 42 -3.53 -9.61 2.55
N VAL A 43 -2.27 -9.92 2.26
CA VAL A 43 -1.11 -9.18 2.77
C VAL A 43 -1.11 -7.71 2.32
N SER A 44 -1.61 -7.43 1.11
CA SER A 44 -1.76 -6.07 0.58
C SER A 44 -2.57 -5.15 1.49
N PHE A 45 -3.58 -5.66 2.21
CA PHE A 45 -4.42 -4.86 3.10
C PHE A 45 -3.69 -4.39 4.36
N THR A 46 -2.60 -5.05 4.75
CA THR A 46 -1.74 -4.52 5.82
C THR A 46 -1.07 -3.22 5.37
N TRP A 47 -0.55 -3.19 4.14
CA TRP A 47 0.05 -2.00 3.55
C TRP A 47 -0.99 -0.92 3.27
N LEU A 48 -2.19 -1.31 2.82
CA LEU A 48 -3.30 -0.36 2.60
C LEU A 48 -3.70 0.36 3.90
N LYS A 49 -3.72 -0.35 5.03
CA LYS A 49 -3.99 0.25 6.35
C LYS A 49 -2.94 1.28 6.75
N ALA A 50 -1.69 1.10 6.35
CA ALA A 50 -0.62 2.07 6.58
C ALA A 50 -0.73 3.29 5.64
N CYS A 51 -1.30 3.14 4.43
CA CYS A 51 -1.47 4.25 3.49
C CYS A 51 -2.40 5.34 4.05
N HIS A 52 -3.52 4.93 4.64
CA HIS A 52 -4.56 5.84 5.12
C HIS A 52 -4.08 6.95 6.09
N PRO A 53 -3.37 6.65 7.19
CA PRO A 53 -2.94 7.70 8.12
C PRO A 53 -1.98 8.71 7.45
N PHE A 54 -1.07 8.24 6.59
CA PHE A 54 -0.18 9.15 5.85
C PHE A 54 -0.95 10.01 4.86
N PHE A 55 -1.94 9.46 4.17
CA PHE A 55 -2.81 10.22 3.28
C PHE A 55 -3.61 11.28 4.05
N VAL A 56 -4.29 10.91 5.14
CA VAL A 56 -5.07 11.86 5.96
C VAL A 56 -4.17 12.95 6.53
N LEU A 57 -2.99 12.60 7.05
CA LEU A 57 -2.04 13.58 7.58
C LEU A 57 -1.54 14.54 6.51
N SER A 58 -1.28 14.02 5.30
CA SER A 58 -0.92 14.84 4.14
C SER A 58 -2.01 15.88 3.83
N LEU A 59 -3.28 15.45 3.74
CA LEU A 59 -4.40 16.36 3.46
C LEU A 59 -4.56 17.45 4.53
N ILE A 60 -4.46 17.09 5.81
CA ILE A 60 -4.55 18.06 6.91
C ILE A 60 -3.44 19.10 6.79
N LEU A 61 -2.21 18.67 6.53
CA LEU A 61 -1.06 19.57 6.39
C LEU A 61 -1.16 20.47 5.16
N MET A 62 -1.66 19.94 4.03
CA MET A 62 -1.93 20.74 2.84
C MET A 62 -2.98 21.82 3.10
N VAL A 63 -4.09 21.48 3.78
CA VAL A 63 -5.12 22.47 4.16
C VAL A 63 -4.55 23.52 5.10
N ILE A 64 -3.72 23.14 6.08
CA ILE A 64 -3.03 24.10 6.97
C ILE A 64 -2.13 25.03 6.15
N SER A 65 -1.39 24.48 5.18
CA SER A 65 -0.53 25.24 4.27
C SER A 65 -1.33 26.25 3.46
N ASP A 66 -2.41 25.82 2.81
CA ASP A 66 -3.26 26.68 1.98
C ASP A 66 -3.92 27.78 2.81
N VAL A 67 -4.44 27.46 4.01
CA VAL A 67 -5.04 28.45 4.91
C VAL A 67 -4.00 29.48 5.34
N ALA A 68 -2.79 29.05 5.70
CA ALA A 68 -1.70 29.97 6.02
C ALA A 68 -1.33 30.85 4.82
N ALA A 69 -1.33 30.30 3.60
CA ALA A 69 -1.08 31.04 2.37
C ALA A 69 -2.17 32.07 2.06
N VAL A 70 -3.44 31.73 2.27
CA VAL A 70 -4.58 32.66 2.10
C VAL A 70 -4.46 33.84 3.05
N ILE A 71 -4.16 33.59 4.32
CA ILE A 71 -3.99 34.67 5.31
C ILE A 71 -2.77 35.52 4.94
N LEU A 72 -1.64 34.89 4.63
CA LEU A 72 -0.41 35.59 4.26
C LEU A 72 -0.57 36.47 3.02
N THR A 73 -1.24 35.95 1.99
CA THR A 73 -1.53 36.71 0.76
C THR A 73 -2.56 37.81 0.98
N SER A 74 -3.41 37.72 2.01
CA SER A 74 -4.31 38.82 2.41
C SER A 74 -3.59 40.02 3.00
N TRP A 75 -2.38 39.80 3.52
CA TRP A 75 -1.52 40.84 4.07
C TRP A 75 -0.51 41.37 3.04
N GLN A 76 -0.58 40.93 1.78
CA GLN A 76 0.38 41.31 0.75
C GLN A 76 -0.19 42.42 -0.14
N TYR A 77 0.57 43.51 -0.29
CA TYR A 77 0.25 44.59 -1.22
C TYR A 77 0.46 44.14 -2.68
N SER A 78 -0.12 44.89 -3.63
CA SER A 78 0.06 44.65 -5.07
C SER A 78 1.52 44.73 -5.54
N THR A 79 2.36 45.44 -4.79
CA THR A 79 3.82 45.55 -4.98
C THR A 79 4.59 44.30 -4.53
N GLY A 80 3.93 43.33 -3.90
CA GLY A 80 4.53 42.11 -3.36
C GLY A 80 5.09 42.27 -1.94
N SER A 81 5.15 43.49 -1.39
CA SER A 81 5.54 43.73 0.00
C SER A 81 4.40 43.41 0.97
N TYR A 82 4.73 42.98 2.19
CA TYR A 82 3.74 42.71 3.23
C TYR A 82 3.34 43.98 4.00
N ASP A 83 2.12 43.97 4.54
CA ASP A 83 1.59 45.02 5.40
C ASP A 83 2.16 44.93 6.81
N THR A 84 3.33 45.55 6.98
CA THR A 84 4.02 45.67 8.27
C THR A 84 3.46 46.78 9.16
N ILE A 85 2.46 47.54 8.68
CA ILE A 85 1.80 48.60 9.46
C ILE A 85 0.77 47.98 10.39
N ASN A 86 -0.06 47.06 9.86
CA ASN A 86 -1.13 46.42 10.63
C ASN A 86 -0.76 45.03 11.17
N HIS A 87 0.32 44.42 10.67
CA HIS A 87 0.76 43.10 11.09
C HIS A 87 2.23 43.11 11.49
N SER A 88 2.57 42.42 12.57
CA SER A 88 3.96 42.34 13.02
C SER A 88 4.80 41.44 12.10
N ASP A 89 6.09 41.75 11.98
CA ASP A 89 7.05 40.94 11.23
C ASP A 89 7.09 39.48 11.69
N ASP A 90 6.88 39.25 13.00
CA ASP A 90 6.84 37.90 13.56
C ASP A 90 5.58 37.14 13.18
N ALA A 91 4.42 37.81 13.06
CA ALA A 91 3.19 37.19 12.57
C ALA A 91 3.32 36.79 11.10
N ILE A 92 3.85 37.69 10.26
CA ILE A 92 4.10 37.44 8.84
C ILE A 92 5.08 36.26 8.68
N ARG A 93 6.17 36.26 9.45
CA ARG A 93 7.17 35.17 9.45
C ARG A 93 6.57 33.85 9.90
N GLY A 94 5.79 33.86 10.98
CA GLY A 94 5.11 32.68 11.49
C GLY A 94 4.25 32.03 10.43
N LEU A 95 3.40 32.82 9.75
CA LEU A 95 2.58 32.31 8.65
C LEU A 95 3.40 31.80 7.45
N SER A 96 4.45 32.52 7.05
CA SER A 96 5.34 32.07 5.96
C SER A 96 6.01 30.73 6.27
N GLN A 97 6.47 30.55 7.52
CA GLN A 97 7.03 29.28 7.98
C GLN A 97 5.98 28.18 8.05
N THR A 98 4.79 28.47 8.59
CA THR A 98 3.67 27.51 8.62
C THR A 98 3.31 27.05 7.22
N TYR A 99 3.09 27.98 6.29
CA TYR A 99 2.83 27.69 4.88
C TYR A 99 3.91 26.76 4.29
N THR A 100 5.17 27.17 4.41
CA THR A 100 6.31 26.45 3.81
C THR A 100 6.48 25.05 4.40
N TYR A 101 6.55 24.93 5.72
CA TYR A 101 6.82 23.65 6.38
C TYR A 101 5.65 22.68 6.29
N SER A 102 4.42 23.13 6.55
CA SER A 102 3.25 22.26 6.44
C SER A 102 3.06 21.74 5.01
N GLY A 103 3.26 22.60 3.99
CA GLY A 103 3.19 22.19 2.59
C GLY A 103 4.27 21.15 2.23
N GLN A 104 5.52 21.39 2.62
CA GLN A 104 6.63 20.45 2.37
C GLN A 104 6.43 19.09 3.07
N ILE A 105 6.01 19.11 4.33
CA ILE A 105 5.74 17.88 5.10
C ILE A 105 4.50 17.15 4.52
N GLY A 106 3.47 17.90 4.11
CA GLY A 106 2.28 17.37 3.47
C GLY A 106 2.61 16.59 2.19
N VAL A 107 3.38 17.19 1.27
CA VAL A 107 3.84 16.54 0.04
C VAL A 107 4.75 15.34 0.33
N PHE A 108 5.58 15.41 1.37
CA PHE A 108 6.42 14.27 1.76
C PHE A 108 5.56 13.04 2.15
N PHE A 109 4.53 13.22 2.99
CA PHE A 109 3.63 12.13 3.35
C PHE A 109 2.83 11.61 2.15
N GLU A 110 2.41 12.48 1.26
CA GLU A 110 1.76 12.10 0.00
C GLU A 110 2.65 11.16 -0.83
N ARG A 111 3.94 11.49 -0.94
CA ARG A 111 4.92 10.67 -1.66
C ARG A 111 5.22 9.34 -0.97
N ILE A 112 5.15 9.27 0.36
CA ILE A 112 5.18 8.00 1.09
C ILE A 112 3.98 7.13 0.67
N VAL A 113 2.79 7.71 0.53
CA VAL A 113 1.61 6.97 0.06
C VAL A 113 1.83 6.42 -1.35
N ASN A 114 2.46 7.18 -2.25
CA ASN A 114 2.82 6.68 -3.59
C ASN A 114 3.74 5.44 -3.52
N ALA A 115 4.78 5.46 -2.68
CA ALA A 115 5.66 4.31 -2.48
C ALA A 115 4.89 3.09 -1.90
N LEU A 116 3.96 3.32 -0.97
CA LEU A 116 3.13 2.25 -0.41
C LEU A 116 2.14 1.69 -1.43
N PHE A 117 1.56 2.51 -2.31
CA PHE A 117 0.70 2.06 -3.41
C PHE A 117 1.44 1.09 -4.33
N VAL A 118 2.74 1.31 -4.57
CA VAL A 118 3.55 0.37 -5.33
C VAL A 118 3.52 -1.03 -4.74
N ILE A 119 3.71 -1.12 -3.43
CA ILE A 119 3.67 -2.38 -2.67
C ILE A 119 2.26 -2.95 -2.65
N VAL A 120 1.24 -2.13 -2.40
CA VAL A 120 -0.17 -2.55 -2.32
C VAL A 120 -0.61 -3.20 -3.63
N PHE A 121 -0.37 -2.57 -4.77
CA PHE A 121 -0.79 -3.12 -6.06
C PHE A 121 -0.05 -4.40 -6.42
N ALA A 122 1.25 -4.50 -6.14
CA ALA A 122 2.04 -5.70 -6.39
C ALA A 122 1.60 -6.88 -5.49
N GLU A 123 1.44 -6.64 -4.19
CA GLU A 123 0.97 -7.66 -3.24
C GLU A 123 -0.46 -8.07 -3.52
N LEU A 124 -1.33 -7.14 -3.95
CA LEU A 124 -2.73 -7.45 -4.26
C LEU A 124 -2.85 -8.32 -5.51
N GLY A 125 -2.10 -8.01 -6.57
CA GLY A 125 -2.06 -8.85 -7.77
C GLY A 125 -1.50 -10.26 -7.47
N ASN A 126 -0.46 -10.35 -6.65
CA ASN A 126 0.04 -11.64 -6.14
C ASN A 126 -1.02 -12.38 -5.29
N GLY A 127 -1.79 -11.63 -4.49
CA GLY A 127 -2.89 -12.16 -3.69
C GLY A 127 -3.98 -12.80 -4.52
N PHE A 128 -4.43 -12.15 -5.59
CA PHE A 128 -5.40 -12.73 -6.53
C PHE A 128 -4.89 -14.00 -7.19
N ARG A 129 -3.64 -14.01 -7.67
CA ARG A 129 -3.02 -15.21 -8.28
C ARG A 129 -2.90 -16.36 -7.28
N TYR A 130 -2.57 -16.06 -6.03
CA TYR A 130 -2.54 -17.05 -4.96
C TYR A 130 -3.92 -17.61 -4.64
N ALA A 131 -4.94 -16.74 -4.55
CA ALA A 131 -6.32 -17.17 -4.27
C ALA A 131 -6.86 -18.14 -5.34
N GLN A 132 -6.49 -17.92 -6.61
CA GLN A 132 -6.89 -18.80 -7.71
C GLN A 132 -6.17 -20.15 -7.69
N THR A 133 -4.84 -20.14 -7.58
CA THR A 133 -4.02 -21.35 -7.76
C THR A 133 -3.79 -22.14 -6.47
N LYS A 134 -4.11 -21.55 -5.30
CA LYS A 134 -3.80 -22.04 -3.94
C LYS A 134 -2.34 -22.45 -3.73
N LYS A 135 -1.46 -22.02 -4.63
CA LYS A 135 -0.02 -22.25 -4.65
C LYS A 135 0.66 -20.89 -4.80
N PRO A 136 1.89 -20.73 -4.29
CA PRO A 136 2.66 -19.51 -4.58
C PRO A 136 2.80 -19.37 -6.10
N PRO A 137 2.37 -18.24 -6.70
CA PRO A 137 2.46 -18.08 -8.15
C PRO A 137 3.93 -18.07 -8.59
N PRO A 138 4.23 -18.61 -9.79
CA PRO A 138 5.55 -18.45 -10.37
C PRO A 138 5.86 -16.94 -10.48
N TYR A 139 7.10 -16.57 -10.12
CA TYR A 139 7.61 -15.21 -10.05
C TYR A 139 7.05 -14.30 -8.95
N ARG A 140 6.31 -14.83 -7.96
CA ARG A 140 5.83 -14.04 -6.79
C ARG A 140 6.95 -13.20 -6.17
N ASN A 141 8.09 -13.83 -5.90
CA ASN A 141 9.21 -13.20 -5.23
C ASN A 141 9.86 -12.12 -6.11
N ALA A 142 9.95 -12.33 -7.43
CA ALA A 142 10.49 -11.34 -8.35
C ALA A 142 9.63 -10.07 -8.39
N VAL A 143 8.31 -10.20 -8.55
CA VAL A 143 7.37 -9.06 -8.54
C VAL A 143 7.42 -8.33 -7.19
N ARG A 144 7.49 -9.09 -6.09
CA ARG A 144 7.60 -8.53 -4.74
C ARG A 144 8.89 -7.74 -4.58
N ILE A 145 10.05 -8.35 -4.87
CA ILE A 145 11.36 -7.70 -4.77
C ILE A 145 11.40 -6.43 -5.64
N ALA A 146 10.91 -6.51 -6.88
CA ALA A 146 10.84 -5.35 -7.77
C ALA A 146 9.99 -4.22 -7.19
N ALA A 147 8.82 -4.53 -6.61
CA ALA A 147 7.95 -3.54 -6.00
C ALA A 147 8.57 -2.90 -4.74
N PHE A 148 9.21 -3.70 -3.88
CA PHE A 148 9.93 -3.17 -2.71
C PHE A 148 11.12 -2.31 -3.13
N ALA A 149 11.91 -2.74 -4.13
CA ALA A 149 13.03 -1.97 -4.66
C ALA A 149 12.55 -0.63 -5.24
N ALA A 150 11.51 -0.64 -6.06
CA ALA A 150 10.91 0.58 -6.61
C ALA A 150 10.38 1.50 -5.49
N ALA A 151 9.68 0.96 -4.51
CA ALA A 151 9.17 1.73 -3.37
C ALA A 151 10.30 2.37 -2.54
N VAL A 152 11.41 1.65 -2.32
CA VAL A 152 12.60 2.19 -1.63
C VAL A 152 13.24 3.32 -2.43
N ILE A 153 13.36 3.18 -3.76
CA ILE A 153 13.90 4.24 -4.63
C ILE A 153 13.00 5.48 -4.57
N ILE A 154 11.67 5.31 -4.71
CA ILE A 154 10.70 6.40 -4.62
C ILE A 154 10.78 7.07 -3.24
N PHE A 155 10.87 6.30 -2.17
CA PHE A 155 11.01 6.82 -0.81
C PHE A 155 12.31 7.62 -0.64
N ALA A 156 13.46 7.11 -1.10
CA ALA A 156 14.74 7.81 -1.04
C ALA A 156 14.71 9.14 -1.80
N LEU A 157 14.11 9.17 -2.99
CA LEU A 157 13.90 10.40 -3.75
C LEU A 157 12.96 11.37 -3.04
N SER A 158 11.96 10.85 -2.32
CA SER A 158 11.02 11.66 -1.55
C SER A 158 11.69 12.30 -0.34
N VAL A 159 12.56 11.56 0.34
CA VAL A 159 13.41 12.09 1.43
C VAL A 159 14.33 13.18 0.89
N ALA A 160 15.00 12.96 -0.24
CA ALA A 160 15.88 13.97 -0.83
C ALA A 160 15.12 15.23 -1.28
N TYR A 161 13.95 15.04 -1.92
CA TYR A 161 13.05 16.13 -2.32
C TYR A 161 12.58 16.96 -1.13
N PHE A 162 12.32 16.34 0.01
CA PHE A 162 11.90 16.99 1.25
C PHE A 162 13.08 17.68 1.97
N ALA A 163 14.18 16.97 2.17
CA ALA A 163 15.29 17.42 3.00
C ALA A 163 16.06 18.60 2.41
N LEU A 164 16.23 18.65 1.08
CA LEU A 164 17.01 19.70 0.41
C LEU A 164 16.39 21.10 0.58
N PRO A 165 15.12 21.34 0.20
CA PRO A 165 14.46 22.62 0.46
C PRO A 165 14.32 22.91 1.95
N LEU A 166 14.03 21.91 2.78
CA LEU A 166 13.87 22.12 4.21
C LEU A 166 15.16 22.65 4.85
N ALA A 167 16.31 22.03 4.55
CA ALA A 167 17.61 22.48 5.06
C ALA A 167 17.92 23.93 4.65
N ALA A 168 17.68 24.28 3.39
CA ALA A 168 17.89 25.64 2.89
C ALA A 168 16.93 26.65 3.55
N ASN A 169 15.66 26.28 3.75
CA ASN A 169 14.69 27.14 4.43
C ASN A 169 15.08 27.37 5.89
N VAL A 170 15.49 26.32 6.62
CA VAL A 170 15.91 26.44 8.02
C VAL A 170 17.11 27.39 8.15
N GLN A 171 18.11 27.27 7.27
CA GLN A 171 19.27 28.17 7.25
C GLN A 171 18.85 29.61 7.00
N TYR A 172 18.08 29.86 5.93
CA TYR A 172 17.59 31.20 5.60
C TYR A 172 16.78 31.84 6.72
N TYR A 173 15.88 31.10 7.36
CA TYR A 173 15.08 31.64 8.46
C TYR A 173 15.89 31.95 9.71
N GLN A 174 17.08 31.36 9.89
CA GLN A 174 17.99 31.64 10.99
C GLN A 174 18.91 32.83 10.72
N SER A 175 19.51 32.91 9.53
CA SER A 175 20.54 33.90 9.20
C SER A 175 20.04 35.12 8.44
N ARG A 176 18.97 34.95 7.62
CA ARG A 176 18.38 35.97 6.74
C ARG A 176 19.39 36.66 5.81
N SER A 177 20.49 35.99 5.47
CA SER A 177 21.48 36.54 4.54
C SER A 177 21.02 36.41 3.09
N SER A 178 21.53 37.29 2.21
CA SER A 178 21.32 37.19 0.77
C SER A 178 21.86 35.88 0.18
N ASP A 179 22.97 35.38 0.73
CA ASP A 179 23.63 34.16 0.27
C ASP A 179 22.77 32.92 0.59
N ASP A 180 22.10 32.93 1.74
CA ASP A 180 21.15 31.87 2.12
C ASP A 180 19.86 31.91 1.30
N TYR A 181 19.44 33.09 0.83
CA TYR A 181 18.35 33.19 -0.14
C TYR A 181 18.72 32.54 -1.48
N VAL A 182 19.95 32.76 -1.98
CA VAL A 182 20.46 32.07 -3.17
C VAL A 182 20.49 30.55 -2.96
N ALA A 183 20.86 30.09 -1.77
CA ALA A 183 20.82 28.67 -1.42
C ALA A 183 19.40 28.07 -1.52
N ILE A 184 18.35 28.81 -1.12
CA ILE A 184 16.95 28.39 -1.34
C ILE A 184 16.65 28.22 -2.82
N VAL A 185 17.00 29.20 -3.66
CA VAL A 185 16.72 29.15 -5.10
C VAL A 185 17.39 27.94 -5.75
N VAL A 186 18.66 27.69 -5.40
CA VAL A 186 19.43 26.54 -5.89
C VAL A 186 18.83 25.22 -5.39
N ALA A 187 18.46 25.13 -4.11
CA ALA A 187 17.82 23.96 -3.53
C ALA A 187 16.46 23.69 -4.20
N GLY A 188 15.67 24.73 -4.49
CA GLY A 188 14.41 24.66 -5.20
C GLY A 188 14.58 24.11 -6.62
N ALA A 189 15.58 24.59 -7.37
CA ALA A 189 15.87 24.07 -8.71
C ALA A 189 16.26 22.57 -8.68
N LYS A 190 17.07 22.15 -7.70
CA LYS A 190 17.41 20.73 -7.50
C LYS A 190 16.19 19.90 -7.11
N ALA A 191 15.34 20.42 -6.22
CA ALA A 191 14.11 19.77 -5.79
C ALA A 191 13.13 19.58 -6.95
N ARG A 192 12.99 20.54 -7.88
CA ARG A 192 12.17 20.36 -9.09
C ARG A 192 12.65 19.18 -9.95
N ARG A 193 13.97 19.04 -10.14
CA ARG A 193 14.56 17.89 -10.86
C ARG A 193 14.34 16.56 -10.14
N LEU A 194 14.44 16.55 -8.82
CA LEU A 194 14.14 15.36 -8.00
C LEU A 194 12.65 15.01 -8.04
N ARG A 195 11.78 16.01 -8.06
CA ARG A 195 10.34 15.82 -8.25
C ARG A 195 10.09 15.13 -9.59
N ALA A 196 10.66 15.69 -10.65
CA ALA A 196 10.56 15.16 -12.00
C ALA A 196 11.01 13.70 -12.13
N ALA A 197 12.19 13.38 -11.58
CA ALA A 197 12.71 12.02 -11.58
C ALA A 197 11.79 11.04 -10.83
N GLY A 198 11.28 11.45 -9.65
CA GLY A 198 10.35 10.65 -8.88
C GLY A 198 9.04 10.39 -9.62
N ASP A 199 8.49 11.41 -10.27
CA ASP A 199 7.21 11.30 -11.00
C ASP A 199 7.38 10.43 -12.26
N ALA A 200 8.52 10.54 -12.96
CA ALA A 200 8.88 9.66 -14.08
C ALA A 200 8.99 8.18 -13.66
N ILE A 201 9.61 7.89 -12.52
CA ILE A 201 9.72 6.52 -12.01
C ILE A 201 8.33 5.98 -11.67
N ASN A 202 7.50 6.77 -10.98
CA ASN A 202 6.15 6.32 -10.63
C ASN A 202 5.29 6.07 -11.87
N PHE A 203 5.42 6.88 -12.92
CA PHE A 203 4.75 6.63 -14.20
C PHE A 203 5.17 5.29 -14.80
N VAL A 204 6.47 5.00 -14.91
CA VAL A 204 6.95 3.71 -15.44
C VAL A 204 6.43 2.54 -14.60
N VAL A 205 6.44 2.69 -13.27
CA VAL A 205 5.90 1.67 -12.35
C VAL A 205 4.39 1.48 -12.55
N SER A 206 3.62 2.56 -12.73
CA SER A 206 2.18 2.49 -12.95
C SER A 206 1.83 1.75 -14.26
N VAL A 207 2.61 1.96 -15.33
CA VAL A 207 2.48 1.18 -16.58
C VAL A 207 2.71 -0.31 -16.31
N ALA A 208 3.79 -0.66 -15.59
CA ALA A 208 4.09 -2.04 -15.23
C ALA A 208 2.97 -2.67 -14.38
N GLN A 209 2.37 -1.91 -13.46
CA GLN A 209 1.25 -2.35 -12.63
C GLN A 209 -0.03 -2.58 -13.43
N VAL A 210 -0.33 -1.73 -14.41
CA VAL A 210 -1.46 -1.96 -15.34
C VAL A 210 -1.23 -3.23 -16.14
N VAL A 211 -0.04 -3.44 -16.71
CA VAL A 211 0.29 -4.67 -17.42
C VAL A 211 0.11 -5.89 -16.52
N PHE A 212 0.63 -5.84 -15.29
CA PHE A 212 0.46 -6.91 -14.32
C PHE A 212 -1.02 -7.15 -13.98
N ALA A 213 -1.80 -6.09 -13.75
CA ALA A 213 -3.23 -6.20 -13.46
C ALA A 213 -4.02 -6.79 -14.63
N VAL A 214 -3.67 -6.47 -15.88
CA VAL A 214 -4.27 -7.08 -17.08
C VAL A 214 -3.99 -8.58 -17.12
N LEU A 215 -2.76 -9.02 -16.82
CA LEU A 215 -2.43 -10.44 -16.75
C LEU A 215 -3.26 -11.17 -15.68
N VAL A 216 -3.41 -10.57 -14.50
CA VAL A 216 -4.26 -11.12 -13.42
C VAL A 216 -5.74 -11.15 -13.83
N ALA A 217 -6.23 -10.11 -14.51
CA ALA A 217 -7.60 -10.03 -15.01
C ALA A 217 -7.91 -11.10 -16.06
N ARG A 218 -6.98 -11.37 -16.97
CA ARG A 218 -7.10 -12.47 -17.95
C ARG A 218 -7.21 -13.83 -17.26
N GLN A 219 -6.44 -14.05 -16.20
CA GLN A 219 -6.49 -15.30 -15.44
C GLN A 219 -7.83 -15.50 -14.71
N HIS A 220 -8.55 -14.42 -14.40
CA HIS A 220 -9.85 -14.45 -13.73
C HIS A 220 -11.03 -14.32 -14.70
N ALA A 221 -10.80 -14.45 -16.01
CA ALA A 221 -11.86 -14.43 -17.01
C ALA A 221 -12.81 -15.62 -16.78
N GLY A 222 -14.09 -15.33 -16.54
CA GLY A 222 -15.12 -16.35 -16.29
C GLY A 222 -15.11 -16.97 -14.89
N LEU A 223 -14.26 -16.50 -13.96
CA LEU A 223 -14.16 -17.04 -12.60
C LEU A 223 -14.90 -16.20 -11.56
N PRO A 224 -15.37 -16.83 -10.46
CA PRO A 224 -15.88 -16.10 -9.30
C PRO A 224 -14.74 -15.22 -8.73
N GLY A 225 -14.99 -13.91 -8.66
CA GLY A 225 -13.99 -12.90 -8.30
C GLY A 225 -13.53 -11.97 -9.43
N ARG A 226 -13.96 -12.20 -10.68
CA ARG A 226 -13.74 -11.28 -11.81
C ARG A 226 -14.05 -9.83 -11.45
N LYS A 227 -15.19 -9.56 -10.80
CA LYS A 227 -15.61 -8.20 -10.41
C LYS A 227 -14.59 -7.51 -9.49
N SER A 228 -13.91 -8.24 -8.60
CA SER A 228 -12.91 -7.67 -7.69
C SER A 228 -11.59 -7.40 -8.41
N VAL A 229 -11.19 -8.29 -9.32
CA VAL A 229 -10.02 -8.09 -10.17
C VAL A 229 -10.24 -6.93 -11.15
N THR A 230 -11.48 -6.75 -11.65
CA THR A 230 -11.84 -5.58 -12.45
C THR A 230 -11.69 -4.29 -11.66
N LEU A 231 -12.14 -4.22 -10.40
CA LEU A 231 -11.93 -3.02 -9.58
C LEU A 231 -10.45 -2.75 -9.32
N TYR A 232 -9.64 -3.80 -9.13
CA TYR A 232 -8.18 -3.68 -9.03
C TYR A 232 -7.55 -3.14 -10.32
N LEU A 233 -7.96 -3.64 -11.49
CA LEU A 233 -7.51 -3.13 -12.78
C LEU A 233 -7.93 -1.67 -13.00
N VAL A 234 -9.17 -1.32 -12.61
CA VAL A 234 -9.63 0.08 -12.68
C VAL A 234 -8.77 0.96 -11.76
N ALA A 235 -8.42 0.50 -10.56
CA ALA A 235 -7.57 1.24 -9.65
C ALA A 235 -6.15 1.47 -10.21
N THR A 236 -5.54 0.49 -10.89
CA THR A 236 -4.23 0.68 -11.53
C THR A 236 -4.30 1.57 -12.75
N ILE A 237 -5.39 1.51 -13.54
CA ILE A 237 -5.61 2.44 -14.65
C ILE A 237 -5.78 3.87 -14.15
N LEU A 238 -6.56 4.08 -13.08
CA LEU A 238 -6.72 5.39 -12.47
C LEU A 238 -5.39 5.96 -11.96
N ASP A 239 -4.53 5.14 -11.36
CA ASP A 239 -3.19 5.58 -10.95
C ASP A 239 -2.31 5.96 -12.15
N LEU A 240 -2.37 5.20 -13.24
CA LEU A 240 -1.69 5.56 -14.49
C LEU A 240 -2.20 6.90 -15.06
N VAL A 241 -3.51 7.11 -15.10
CA VAL A 241 -4.11 8.37 -15.58
C VAL A 241 -3.62 9.54 -14.75
N ARG A 242 -3.58 9.39 -13.41
CA ARG A 242 -3.02 10.39 -12.50
C ARG A 242 -1.56 10.72 -12.86
N TRP A 243 -0.70 9.72 -13.05
CA TRP A 243 0.69 9.95 -13.42
C TRP A 243 0.88 10.55 -14.83
N VAL A 244 0.03 10.20 -15.79
CA VAL A 244 0.03 10.85 -17.12
C VAL A 244 -0.22 12.34 -16.98
N VAL A 245 -1.26 12.72 -16.23
CA VAL A 245 -1.58 14.12 -15.98
C VAL A 245 -0.38 14.80 -15.29
N LEU A 246 0.12 14.25 -14.19
CA LEU A 246 1.26 14.81 -13.44
C LEU A 246 2.53 14.99 -14.28
N ILE A 247 2.86 14.06 -15.18
CA ILE A 247 4.02 14.19 -16.08
C ILE A 247 3.81 15.27 -17.14
N VAL A 248 2.61 15.33 -17.74
CA VAL A 248 2.30 16.37 -18.73
C VAL A 248 2.46 17.74 -18.10
N LEU A 249 1.99 17.90 -16.87
CA LEU A 249 2.09 19.15 -16.11
C LEU A 249 3.52 19.47 -15.72
N LEU A 250 4.26 18.45 -15.29
CA LEU A 250 5.66 18.59 -14.97
C LEU A 250 6.45 19.11 -16.18
N GLY A 251 6.21 18.54 -17.37
CA GLY A 251 6.87 18.92 -18.61
C GLY A 251 6.44 20.29 -19.13
N ALA A 252 5.17 20.64 -19.00
CA ALA A 252 4.63 21.89 -19.53
C ALA A 252 4.89 23.10 -18.63
N TRP A 253 4.79 22.95 -17.29
CA TRP A 253 4.70 24.12 -16.39
C TRP A 253 5.67 24.09 -15.20
N ILE A 254 6.20 22.93 -14.81
CA ILE A 254 7.08 22.84 -13.62
C ILE A 254 8.57 22.86 -14.01
N MET A 255 8.91 22.23 -15.13
CA MET A 255 10.29 22.19 -15.63
C MET A 255 10.71 23.50 -16.31
N PRO A 256 9.87 24.14 -17.15
CA PRO A 256 10.16 25.49 -17.65
C PRO A 256 10.12 26.49 -16.49
N ALA A 257 11.27 27.02 -16.09
CA ALA A 257 11.35 27.98 -14.97
C ALA A 257 10.80 29.37 -15.32
N SER A 258 10.32 29.57 -16.54
CA SER A 258 9.91 30.86 -17.12
C SER A 258 8.41 31.01 -17.30
N GLU A 259 7.62 29.96 -17.06
CA GLU A 259 6.17 30.00 -17.24
C GLU A 259 5.49 29.97 -15.88
N ASP A 260 4.60 30.95 -15.67
CA ASP A 260 3.76 30.98 -14.48
C ASP A 260 2.78 29.80 -14.53
N ILE A 261 2.68 29.07 -13.41
CA ILE A 261 1.72 27.97 -13.29
C ILE A 261 0.31 28.58 -13.39
N PRO A 262 -0.55 28.10 -14.32
CA PRO A 262 -1.89 28.65 -14.46
C PRO A 262 -2.69 28.56 -13.17
N ASP A 263 -3.39 29.62 -12.79
CA ASP A 263 -4.20 29.69 -11.57
C ASP A 263 -5.24 28.54 -11.44
N ALA A 264 -5.81 28.13 -12.58
CA ALA A 264 -6.75 26.99 -12.67
C ALA A 264 -6.15 25.67 -12.15
N TRP A 265 -4.83 25.60 -11.99
CA TRP A 265 -4.13 24.45 -11.44
C TRP A 265 -4.55 24.10 -10.01
N ASN A 266 -4.95 25.10 -9.23
CA ASN A 266 -5.50 24.92 -7.88
C ASN A 266 -6.81 24.10 -7.86
N VAL A 267 -7.43 23.87 -9.02
CA VAL A 267 -8.58 22.96 -9.18
C VAL A 267 -8.16 21.63 -9.80
N VAL A 268 -7.26 21.67 -10.79
CA VAL A 268 -6.90 20.47 -11.53
C VAL A 268 -6.00 19.54 -10.69
N ASP A 269 -5.07 20.07 -9.90
CA ASP A 269 -4.18 19.25 -9.05
C ASP A 269 -4.97 18.40 -8.04
N PRO A 270 -5.89 18.98 -7.22
CA PRO A 270 -6.64 18.17 -6.27
C PRO A 270 -7.51 17.13 -6.96
N LEU A 271 -8.13 17.47 -8.09
CA LEU A 271 -9.04 16.56 -8.80
C LEU A 271 -8.31 15.37 -9.40
N PHE A 272 -7.15 15.58 -10.01
CA PHE A 272 -6.44 14.49 -10.68
C PHE A 272 -5.46 13.76 -9.77
N ASP A 273 -4.96 14.39 -8.71
CA ASP A 273 -4.08 13.71 -7.75
C ASP A 273 -4.84 13.22 -6.52
N THR A 274 -5.38 14.14 -5.73
CA THR A 274 -5.97 13.85 -4.41
C THR A 274 -7.26 13.04 -4.52
N TRP A 275 -8.20 13.47 -5.36
CA TRP A 275 -9.49 12.80 -5.56
C TRP A 275 -9.31 11.41 -6.19
N ILE A 276 -8.45 11.28 -7.20
CA ILE A 276 -8.15 9.96 -7.80
C ILE A 276 -7.54 9.03 -6.75
N ARG A 277 -6.59 9.51 -5.94
CA ARG A 277 -6.00 8.71 -4.85
C ARG A 277 -7.05 8.26 -3.83
N PHE A 278 -7.96 9.14 -3.45
CA PHE A 278 -9.09 8.79 -2.58
C PHE A 278 -10.00 7.73 -3.22
N ILE A 279 -10.35 7.87 -4.49
CA ILE A 279 -11.16 6.88 -5.23
C ILE A 279 -10.45 5.53 -5.26
N ILE A 280 -9.14 5.49 -5.53
CA ILE A 280 -8.33 4.26 -5.47
C ILE A 280 -8.45 3.60 -4.11
N LEU A 281 -8.29 4.34 -3.00
CA LEU A 281 -8.43 3.80 -1.65
C LEU A 281 -9.83 3.19 -1.41
N VAL A 282 -10.88 3.85 -1.88
CA VAL A 282 -12.26 3.34 -1.80
C VAL A 282 -12.42 2.06 -2.61
N LEU A 283 -11.93 2.01 -3.85
CA LEU A 283 -11.97 0.81 -4.69
C LEU A 283 -11.26 -0.37 -4.03
N LEU A 284 -10.08 -0.13 -3.46
CA LEU A 284 -9.30 -1.14 -2.76
C LEU A 284 -9.99 -1.61 -1.47
N LEU A 285 -10.65 -0.72 -0.73
CA LEU A 285 -11.50 -1.09 0.40
C LEU A 285 -12.64 -2.02 -0.05
N VAL A 286 -13.34 -1.69 -1.15
CA VAL A 286 -14.43 -2.53 -1.70
C VAL A 286 -13.89 -3.91 -2.08
N VAL A 287 -12.72 -3.98 -2.71
CA VAL A 287 -12.05 -5.26 -3.02
C VAL A 287 -11.78 -6.05 -1.74
N GLY A 288 -11.25 -5.43 -0.69
CA GLY A 288 -10.95 -6.08 0.59
C GLY A 288 -12.17 -6.51 1.40
N ASN A 289 -13.30 -5.80 1.25
CA ASN A 289 -14.53 -6.10 1.98
C ASN A 289 -15.39 -7.19 1.32
N ARG A 290 -15.18 -7.52 0.04
CA ARG A 290 -15.97 -8.58 -0.62
C ARG A 290 -15.68 -9.95 0.01
N ARG A 291 -16.70 -10.49 0.70
CA ARG A 291 -16.63 -11.75 1.48
C ARG A 291 -17.26 -12.97 0.80
N GLN A 292 -17.92 -12.83 -0.35
CA GLN A 292 -18.94 -13.79 -0.78
C GLN A 292 -18.65 -14.57 -2.07
N ASP A 293 -17.81 -14.08 -2.99
CA ASP A 293 -17.63 -14.72 -4.32
C ASP A 293 -16.32 -15.52 -4.46
N GLY A 294 -15.82 -16.17 -3.40
CA GLY A 294 -14.63 -17.05 -3.51
C GLY A 294 -13.30 -16.34 -3.85
N VAL A 295 -13.25 -15.01 -3.79
CA VAL A 295 -12.07 -14.18 -4.12
C VAL A 295 -10.87 -14.47 -3.21
N TRP A 296 -11.12 -14.91 -1.98
CA TRP A 296 -10.10 -15.05 -0.94
C TRP A 296 -9.94 -16.51 -0.52
N SER A 297 -8.75 -16.88 -0.07
CA SER A 297 -8.34 -18.28 0.03
C SER A 297 -9.02 -19.07 1.16
N THR A 298 -9.65 -18.39 2.13
CA THR A 298 -10.23 -19.01 3.33
C THR A 298 -11.76 -18.97 3.32
N ILE A 299 -12.41 -20.13 3.26
CA ILE A 299 -13.84 -20.31 3.56
C ILE A 299 -13.99 -20.24 5.09
N GLN A 300 -14.87 -19.40 5.61
CA GLN A 300 -15.06 -19.27 7.07
C GLN A 300 -15.86 -20.47 7.59
N HIS A 301 -15.44 -21.05 8.71
CA HIS A 301 -15.99 -22.29 9.29
C HIS A 301 -17.49 -22.24 9.56
N TRP A 302 -18.05 -21.09 9.96
CA TRP A 302 -19.48 -20.90 10.18
C TRP A 302 -20.31 -20.84 8.88
N MET A 303 -19.66 -20.74 7.71
CA MET A 303 -20.31 -20.67 6.40
C MET A 303 -20.45 -22.04 5.72
N GLN A 304 -19.95 -23.12 6.33
CA GLN A 304 -19.99 -24.48 5.75
C GLN A 304 -21.42 -25.02 5.58
N GLY A 305 -22.42 -24.48 6.28
CA GLY A 305 -23.81 -24.92 6.18
C GLY A 305 -24.58 -24.49 4.91
N HIS A 306 -24.04 -23.56 4.11
CA HIS A 306 -24.77 -22.98 2.95
C HIS A 306 -24.13 -23.29 1.57
N GLN A 307 -23.05 -24.08 1.51
CA GLN A 307 -22.32 -24.36 0.26
C GLN A 307 -22.19 -25.86 -0.10
N ALA A 308 -23.07 -26.72 0.42
CA ALA A 308 -23.23 -28.08 -0.09
C ALA A 308 -24.02 -28.10 -1.42
N ALA A 309 -23.56 -27.36 -2.44
CA ALA A 309 -24.19 -27.35 -3.77
C ALA A 309 -23.25 -26.95 -4.91
N TYR A 310 -21.96 -27.26 -4.81
CA TYR A 310 -21.10 -27.31 -5.99
C TYR A 310 -20.75 -28.77 -6.24
N PRO A 311 -21.27 -29.41 -7.30
CA PRO A 311 -20.84 -30.74 -7.66
C PRO A 311 -19.37 -30.63 -8.11
N GLN A 312 -18.47 -31.11 -7.26
CA GLN A 312 -17.21 -31.62 -7.75
C GLN A 312 -17.57 -32.74 -8.73
N GLN A 313 -17.37 -32.51 -10.02
CA GLN A 313 -17.36 -33.58 -11.03
C GLN A 313 -16.18 -34.51 -10.69
N ALA A 314 -16.40 -35.41 -9.74
CA ALA A 314 -15.66 -36.64 -9.63
C ALA A 314 -16.07 -37.48 -10.83
N VAL A 315 -15.20 -37.56 -11.83
CA VAL A 315 -15.33 -38.53 -12.93
C VAL A 315 -15.23 -39.92 -12.30
N PRO A 316 -16.29 -40.75 -12.30
CA PRO A 316 -16.20 -42.10 -11.79
C PRO A 316 -15.42 -42.96 -12.79
N PRO A 317 -14.49 -43.83 -12.36
CA PRO A 317 -13.98 -44.89 -13.21
C PRO A 317 -15.11 -45.89 -13.50
N TYR A 318 -15.20 -46.29 -14.77
CA TYR A 318 -16.16 -47.24 -15.33
C TYR A 318 -16.58 -48.38 -14.37
N GLY A 319 -17.89 -48.45 -14.08
CA GLY A 319 -18.57 -49.57 -13.46
C GLY A 319 -20.04 -49.59 -13.91
N PRO A 320 -20.68 -50.75 -14.09
CA PRO A 320 -21.94 -50.85 -14.84
C PRO A 320 -23.11 -50.20 -14.10
N VAL A 321 -23.92 -49.51 -14.89
CA VAL A 321 -25.10 -48.72 -14.53
C VAL A 321 -26.19 -49.60 -13.93
N SER A 322 -26.61 -49.31 -12.69
CA SER A 322 -27.90 -49.76 -12.15
C SER A 322 -28.88 -48.59 -12.11
N ASN A 323 -29.94 -48.69 -12.92
CA ASN A 323 -31.08 -47.78 -12.90
C ASN A 323 -31.96 -48.09 -11.67
N GLN A 324 -32.02 -47.17 -10.71
CA GLN A 324 -33.16 -47.07 -9.78
C GLN A 324 -33.50 -45.59 -9.52
N PRO A 325 -34.76 -45.16 -9.69
CA PRO A 325 -35.19 -43.80 -9.33
C PRO A 325 -35.43 -43.70 -7.82
N ALA A 326 -34.71 -42.79 -7.15
CA ALA A 326 -34.92 -42.47 -5.75
C ALA A 326 -36.06 -41.45 -5.59
N TYR A 327 -37.10 -41.85 -4.86
CA TYR A 327 -38.17 -40.97 -4.39
C TYR A 327 -37.63 -39.95 -3.38
N TYR A 328 -37.97 -38.67 -3.55
CA TYR A 328 -37.69 -37.61 -2.59
C TYR A 328 -38.61 -37.74 -1.38
N GLN A 329 -38.05 -38.05 -0.21
CA GLN A 329 -38.73 -37.91 1.08
C GLN A 329 -38.17 -36.67 1.79
N HIS A 330 -38.97 -35.60 1.85
CA HIS A 330 -38.66 -34.41 2.65
C HIS A 330 -38.85 -34.74 4.14
N GLN A 331 -37.76 -34.77 4.91
CA GLN A 331 -37.81 -34.73 6.37
C GLN A 331 -37.43 -33.32 6.84
N GLN A 332 -38.46 -32.55 7.26
CA GLN A 332 -38.30 -31.37 8.08
C GLN A 332 -37.81 -31.80 9.47
N GLN A 333 -36.65 -31.30 9.92
CA GLN A 333 -36.29 -31.36 11.33
C GLN A 333 -35.79 -30.00 11.82
N ASN A 334 -36.49 -29.52 12.84
CA ASN A 334 -36.35 -28.26 13.56
C ASN A 334 -35.15 -28.35 14.54
N PRO A 335 -34.33 -27.30 14.74
CA PRO A 335 -33.16 -27.37 15.62
C PRO A 335 -33.53 -27.04 17.07
N GLY A 336 -33.56 -28.07 17.93
CA GLY A 336 -33.74 -27.93 19.38
C GLY A 336 -32.47 -28.33 20.12
N TRP A 337 -31.92 -27.39 20.90
CA TRP A 337 -30.81 -27.54 21.84
C TRP A 337 -30.96 -28.78 22.74
N GLN A 338 -29.94 -29.66 22.80
CA GLN A 338 -29.82 -30.67 23.84
C GLN A 338 -28.39 -30.74 24.39
N TYR A 339 -28.26 -30.35 25.66
CA TYR A 339 -27.10 -30.62 26.52
C TYR A 339 -27.09 -32.11 26.90
N SER A 340 -25.94 -32.77 26.83
CA SER A 340 -25.76 -34.14 27.34
C SER A 340 -25.52 -34.10 28.85
N LEU A 341 -26.49 -34.61 29.62
CA LEU A 341 -26.35 -34.89 31.05
C LEU A 341 -25.68 -36.25 31.25
N SER A 342 -24.70 -36.27 32.15
CA SER A 342 -23.93 -37.44 32.58
C SER A 342 -24.78 -38.41 33.42
N GLY A 343 -24.59 -39.71 33.18
CA GLY A 343 -24.64 -40.71 34.25
C GLY A 343 -25.74 -41.77 34.20
N VAL A 344 -25.26 -43.01 34.30
CA VAL A 344 -25.80 -44.19 35.03
C VAL A 344 -26.04 -45.41 34.12
N SER A 345 -25.10 -46.36 34.22
CA SER A 345 -25.22 -47.77 33.80
C SER A 345 -26.12 -48.55 34.78
N PRO A 346 -26.61 -49.75 34.43
CA PRO A 346 -25.82 -50.94 34.81
C PRO A 346 -25.94 -52.21 33.92
N ALA A 347 -24.88 -53.02 34.06
CA ALA A 347 -24.81 -54.49 34.13
C ALA A 347 -24.89 -55.38 32.86
N GLY A 348 -23.76 -56.05 32.58
CA GLY A 348 -23.61 -57.29 31.82
C GLY A 348 -22.17 -57.84 31.93
N ALA A 349 -22.01 -59.00 32.57
CA ALA A 349 -20.80 -59.70 33.07
C ALA A 349 -19.77 -60.16 31.99
N TYR A 350 -18.45 -59.93 32.15
CA TYR A 350 -17.34 -60.73 32.75
C TYR A 350 -16.67 -61.79 31.84
N ASN A 351 -15.38 -61.59 31.46
CA ASN A 351 -14.27 -62.47 31.85
C ASN A 351 -12.86 -61.84 31.61
N PRO A 352 -11.83 -62.15 32.44
CA PRO A 352 -10.53 -61.45 32.50
C PRO A 352 -9.34 -62.26 31.95
N HIS A 353 -8.17 -61.61 31.95
CA HIS A 353 -6.80 -62.09 31.65
C HIS A 353 -6.27 -61.78 30.24
N GLU A 354 -5.43 -60.75 30.12
CA GLU A 354 -3.96 -60.89 29.93
C GLU A 354 -3.29 -59.51 29.82
N LEU A 355 -2.37 -59.24 30.76
CA LEU A 355 -1.30 -58.24 30.72
C LEU A 355 -0.02 -59.00 30.31
N PRO A 356 1.00 -58.41 29.67
CA PRO A 356 1.83 -57.32 30.25
C PRO A 356 2.36 -56.36 29.15
N SER A 357 3.20 -55.33 29.32
CA SER A 357 3.86 -54.57 30.39
C SER A 357 4.45 -53.34 29.69
N GLN A 358 4.53 -52.24 30.42
CA GLN A 358 5.24 -51.01 30.05
C GLN A 358 6.73 -51.26 29.78
N GLN A 359 7.36 -50.43 28.92
CA GLN A 359 8.62 -49.78 29.31
C GLN A 359 8.93 -48.55 28.45
N VAL A 360 8.99 -47.42 29.16
CA VAL A 360 9.52 -46.11 28.79
C VAL A 360 10.99 -46.09 29.20
N VAL A 361 11.96 -45.78 28.32
CA VAL A 361 13.25 -45.15 28.69
C VAL A 361 13.88 -44.39 27.50
N ARG A 362 14.22 -43.13 27.73
CA ARG A 362 15.36 -42.33 27.22
C ARG A 362 15.92 -41.59 28.47
N PRO A 363 17.06 -40.87 28.44
CA PRO A 363 18.35 -41.03 27.73
C PRO A 363 19.56 -40.87 28.71
N GLU A 364 20.80 -41.20 28.31
CA GLU A 364 22.08 -40.63 28.84
C GLU A 364 23.25 -41.20 28.02
N GLU A 365 24.02 -40.37 27.31
CA GLU A 365 25.34 -39.82 27.71
C GLU A 365 26.46 -40.87 27.84
N LEU A 366 27.42 -40.83 26.93
CA LEU A 366 28.80 -41.19 27.23
C LEU A 366 29.76 -40.38 26.36
N ASP A 367 30.58 -39.61 27.07
CA ASP A 367 31.51 -38.61 26.61
C ASP A 367 32.93 -39.19 26.42
N SER A 368 33.67 -38.51 25.55
CA SER A 368 35.12 -38.24 25.61
C SER A 368 36.17 -39.35 25.39
N SER A 369 36.95 -39.09 24.33
CA SER A 369 38.42 -39.01 24.30
C SER A 369 39.24 -40.28 24.00
N GLN A 370 39.95 -40.25 22.85
CA GLN A 370 41.41 -40.48 22.78
C GLN A 370 42.00 -40.05 21.41
N MET A 371 42.92 -39.06 21.49
CA MET A 371 44.24 -38.93 20.82
C MET A 371 44.38 -38.75 19.27
N GLN A 372 44.42 -37.49 18.81
CA GLN A 372 45.55 -36.67 18.30
C GLN A 372 46.82 -37.29 17.57
N PRO A 373 47.72 -36.49 16.91
CA PRO A 373 47.91 -36.37 15.43
C PRO A 373 49.37 -36.59 14.91
N VAL A 374 49.64 -36.69 13.60
CA VAL A 374 51.00 -36.50 13.00
C VAL A 374 50.98 -36.00 11.52
N TYR A 375 51.88 -35.04 11.22
CA TYR A 375 52.26 -34.34 9.95
C TYR A 375 53.05 -35.25 8.94
N ALA A 376 53.46 -34.93 7.69
CA ALA A 376 54.04 -33.71 7.09
C ALA A 376 54.28 -33.82 5.54
N HIS A 377 54.42 -32.64 4.89
CA HIS A 377 55.30 -32.23 3.74
C HIS A 377 55.10 -32.78 2.30
N HIS A 378 55.34 -32.11 1.17
CA HIS A 378 55.92 -30.81 0.69
C HIS A 378 55.28 -30.53 -0.72
N GLY A 379 55.28 -29.35 -1.38
CA GLY A 379 55.97 -28.07 -1.22
C GLY A 379 55.41 -27.01 -2.20
N ALA A 380 55.86 -25.77 -1.99
CA ALA A 380 55.55 -24.53 -2.73
C ALA A 380 56.24 -24.51 -4.12
N VAL A 381 55.97 -23.59 -5.07
CA VAL A 381 56.37 -22.17 -5.05
C VAL A 381 55.91 -21.47 -6.38
N GLU A 382 55.49 -20.20 -6.22
CA GLU A 382 55.52 -19.00 -7.12
C GLU A 382 54.64 -18.78 -8.37
N VAL A 383 53.84 -17.71 -8.21
CA VAL A 383 53.35 -16.66 -9.14
C VAL A 383 54.55 -15.69 -9.37
N PRO A 384 54.76 -14.95 -10.50
CA PRO A 384 53.85 -13.85 -10.83
C PRO A 384 53.75 -13.26 -12.27
N ALA A 385 52.68 -12.46 -12.39
CA ALA A 385 52.56 -11.15 -13.05
C ALA A 385 52.49 -11.00 -14.59
N GLU A 386 51.29 -10.56 -15.01
CA GLU A 386 51.02 -9.26 -15.67
C GLU A 386 51.60 -9.00 -17.08
N LYS A 387 50.69 -8.75 -18.04
CA LYS A 387 50.87 -7.67 -19.02
C LYS A 387 49.55 -7.23 -19.65
N THR A 388 49.37 -5.92 -19.55
CA THR A 388 48.46 -5.02 -20.25
C THR A 388 48.50 -5.14 -21.78
N ALA A 389 47.35 -4.87 -22.39
CA ALA A 389 47.19 -4.09 -23.61
C ALA A 389 45.80 -3.45 -23.61
#